data_AF-A0A099FI53-F1
#
_entry.id   AF-A0A099FI53-F1
#
_cell.length_a   1.000
_cell.length_b   1.000
_cell.length_c   1.000
_cell.angle_alpha   90.00
_cell.angle_beta   90.00
_cell.angle_gamma   90.00
#
_symmetry.space_group_name_H-M   'P 1'
#
loop_
_entity.id
_entity.type
_entity.pdbx_description
1 polymer ?
#
loop_
_entity_poly.entity_id
_entity_poly.type
_entity_poly.pdbx_seq_one_letter_code
_entity_poly.pdbx_strand_id
1 'polypeptide(L)' 'MRFSPRGYGGTRRDPDQVRRDGWHELGLLAVSVDDPRLTWPEREMVAQLGRKLYGPRAGEGGRSHG' A
#
# COMPACT_ATOMS: atom_id res chain seq x y z
N MET A 1 -23.56 -9.99 -28.91
CA MET A 1 -22.69 -8.82 -28.64
C MET A 1 -22.27 -8.87 -27.18
N ARG A 2 -20.98 -8.96 -26.88
CA ARG A 2 -20.44 -9.03 -25.50
C ARG A 2 -20.02 -7.61 -25.08
N PHE A 3 -20.75 -7.02 -24.15
CA PHE A 3 -20.40 -5.73 -23.55
C PHE A 3 -19.20 -5.91 -22.63
N SER A 4 -18.08 -5.27 -22.96
CA SER A 4 -16.93 -5.12 -22.06
C SER A 4 -16.91 -3.66 -21.59
N PRO A 5 -17.00 -3.39 -20.27
CA PRO A 5 -16.94 -2.01 -19.76
C PRO A 5 -15.61 -1.34 -20.15
N ARG A 6 -15.69 -0.11 -20.67
CA ARG A 6 -14.51 0.71 -21.01
C ARG A 6 -13.73 1.02 -19.73
N GLY A 7 -12.53 0.46 -19.64
CA GLY A 7 -11.63 0.58 -18.49
C GLY A 7 -10.65 -0.59 -18.36
N TYR A 8 -10.99 -1.76 -18.92
CA TYR A 8 -10.11 -2.94 -18.99
C TYR A 8 -9.32 -2.99 -20.31
N GLY A 9 -8.75 -1.86 -20.74
CA GLY A 9 -8.07 -1.79 -22.05
C GLY A 9 -7.23 -0.54 -22.31
N GLY A 10 -6.88 0.24 -21.28
CA GLY A 10 -5.73 1.14 -21.36
C GLY A 10 -4.54 0.38 -20.79
N THR A 11 -3.35 0.55 -21.37
CA THR A 11 -2.08 0.04 -20.82
C THR A 11 -2.12 0.32 -19.32
N ARG A 12 -2.22 -0.73 -18.48
CA ARG A 12 -2.13 -0.54 -17.02
C ARG A 12 -0.85 0.25 -16.82
N ARG A 13 -0.96 1.48 -16.29
CA ARG A 13 0.22 2.23 -15.91
C ARG A 13 1.02 1.31 -15.00
N ASP A 14 2.31 1.23 -15.28
CA ASP A 14 3.18 0.35 -14.53
C ASP A 14 3.01 0.66 -13.03
N PRO A 15 2.91 -0.34 -12.16
CA PRO A 15 2.68 -0.12 -10.73
C PRO A 15 3.68 0.84 -10.09
N ASP A 16 4.94 0.86 -10.55
CA ASP A 16 5.94 1.79 -10.07
C ASP A 16 5.70 3.21 -10.58
N GLN A 17 5.21 3.37 -11.81
CA GLN A 17 4.79 4.67 -12.34
C GLN A 17 3.60 5.24 -11.53
N VAL A 18 2.61 4.41 -11.19
CA VAL A 18 1.47 4.84 -10.36
C VAL A 18 1.91 5.30 -8.97
N ARG A 19 2.84 4.58 -8.33
CA ARG A 19 3.39 4.96 -7.02
C ARG A 19 4.18 6.26 -7.09
N ARG A 20 4.97 6.43 -8.15
CA ARG A 20 5.79 7.64 -8.36
C ARG A 20 4.93 8.86 -8.62
N ASP A 21 3.95 8.76 -9.50
CA ASP A 21 2.99 9.85 -9.78
C ASP A 21 2.20 10.20 -8.51
N GLY A 22 1.72 9.17 -7.79
CA GLY A 22 1.04 9.36 -6.50
C GLY A 22 1.87 10.14 -5.48
N TRP A 23 3.18 9.89 -5.42
CA TRP A 23 4.08 10.62 -4.54
C TRP A 23 4.27 12.07 -4.97
N HIS A 24 4.58 12.30 -6.25
CA HIS A 24 4.91 13.64 -6.76
C HIS A 24 3.71 14.57 -6.87
N GLU A 25 2.55 14.04 -7.24
CA GLU A 25 1.37 14.87 -7.53
C GLU A 25 0.39 14.96 -6.35
N LEU A 26 0.28 13.90 -5.55
CA LEU A 26 -0.73 13.79 -4.49
C LEU A 26 -0.14 13.64 -3.08
N GLY A 27 1.18 13.47 -2.97
CA GLY A 27 1.84 13.17 -1.69
C GLY A 27 1.46 11.81 -1.11
N LEU A 28 1.00 10.87 -1.95
CA LEU A 28 0.56 9.54 -1.56
C LEU A 28 1.62 8.49 -1.87
N LEU A 29 2.03 7.71 -0.86
CA LEU A 29 3.01 6.64 -0.99
C LEU A 29 2.38 5.29 -0.63
N ALA A 30 2.33 4.37 -1.61
CA ALA A 30 2.00 2.97 -1.35
C ALA A 30 3.31 2.17 -1.22
N VAL A 31 3.62 1.75 0.01
CA VAL A 31 4.86 1.04 0.35
C VAL A 31 4.53 -0.25 1.12
N SER A 32 5.25 -1.32 0.82
CA SER A 32 5.19 -2.55 1.63
C SER A 32 5.93 -2.32 2.94
N VAL A 33 5.38 -2.77 4.07
CA VAL A 33 6.11 -2.71 5.35
C VAL A 33 7.33 -3.61 5.37
N ASP A 34 7.34 -4.63 4.51
CA ASP A 34 8.47 -5.54 4.36
C ASP A 34 9.39 -5.19 3.19
N ASP A 35 9.29 -3.97 2.63
CA ASP A 35 10.11 -3.56 1.48
C ASP A 35 11.61 -3.66 1.80
N PRO A 36 12.40 -4.49 1.06
CA PRO A 36 13.83 -4.74 1.29
C PRO A 36 14.69 -3.48 1.31
N ARG A 37 14.23 -2.39 0.68
CA ARG A 37 14.95 -1.11 0.61
C ARG A 37 14.86 -0.31 1.91
N LEU A 38 13.89 -0.62 2.77
CA LEU A 38 13.72 0.01 4.08
C LEU A 38 14.60 -0.69 5.12
N THR A 39 15.31 0.11 5.91
CA THR A 39 15.98 -0.32 7.14
C THR A 39 14.94 -0.75 8.18
N TRP A 40 15.37 -1.52 9.18
CA TRP A 40 14.48 -1.96 10.26
C TRP A 40 13.73 -0.79 10.93
N PRO A 41 14.37 0.34 11.32
CA PRO A 41 13.66 1.48 11.89
C PRO A 41 12.61 2.09 10.96
N GLU A 42 12.87 2.16 9.65
CA GLU A 42 11.93 2.73 8.69
C GLU A 42 10.70 1.84 8.50
N ARG A 43 10.88 0.51 8.50
CA ARG A 43 9.76 -0.44 8.46
C ARG A 43 8.85 -0.30 9.67
N GLU A 44 9.45 -0.20 10.85
CA GLU A 44 8.72 0.03 12.09
C GLU A 44 7.95 1.34 12.04
N MET A 45 8.56 2.41 11.52
CA MET A 45 7.86 3.69 11.36
C MET A 45 6.63 3.57 10.44
N VAL A 46 6.76 2.89 9.30
CA VAL A 46 5.62 2.64 8.38
C VAL A 46 4.55 1.78 9.06
N ALA A 47 4.93 0.74 9.81
CA ALA A 47 4.00 -0.12 10.54
C ALA A 47 3.24 0.66 11.62
N GLN A 48 3.94 1.49 12.41
CA GLN A 48 3.36 2.36 13.43
C GLN A 48 2.39 3.38 12.83
N LEU A 49 2.76 4.03 11.73
CA LEU A 49 1.88 4.95 11.00
C LEU A 49 0.63 4.22 10.48
N GLY A 50 0.81 3.06 9.86
CA GLY A 50 -0.29 2.21 9.41
C GLY A 50 -1.24 1.85 10.54
N ARG A 51 -0.70 1.41 11.69
CA ARG A 51 -1.48 1.07 12.88
C ARG A 51 -2.23 2.26 13.44
N LYS A 52 -1.60 3.44 13.47
CA LYS A 52 -2.23 4.67 13.95
C LYS A 52 -3.38 5.13 13.05
N LEU A 53 -3.21 5.01 11.73
CA LEU A 53 -4.19 5.50 10.76
C LEU A 53 -5.32 4.51 10.47
N TYR A 54 -5.02 3.21 10.48
CA TYR A 54 -5.95 2.16 10.01
C TYR A 54 -6.20 1.04 11.02
N GLY A 55 -5.55 1.09 12.19
CA GLY A 55 -5.63 0.03 13.19
C GLY A 55 -4.65 -1.13 12.92
N PRO A 56 -4.63 -2.15 13.80
CA PRO A 56 -3.74 -3.31 13.67
C PRO A 56 -4.04 -4.08 12.38
N ARG A 57 -3.01 -4.65 11.75
CA ARG A 57 -3.19 -5.47 10.56
C ARG A 57 -3.86 -6.80 10.91
N ALA A 58 -4.57 -7.37 9.93
CA ALA A 58 -5.07 -8.74 10.01
C ALA A 58 -3.88 -9.69 10.24
N GLY A 59 -3.81 -10.29 11.42
CA GLY A 59 -2.68 -11.13 11.88
C GLY A 59 -1.96 -10.59 13.12
N GLU A 60 -1.99 -9.28 13.39
CA GLU A 60 -1.42 -8.70 14.62
C GLU A 60 -2.36 -8.83 15.83
N GLY A 61 -3.67 -8.88 15.58
CA GLY A 61 -4.71 -8.94 16.61
C GLY A 61 -5.01 -10.34 17.19
N GLY A 62 -4.33 -11.40 16.75
CA GLY A 62 -4.61 -12.79 17.14
C GLY A 62 -4.13 -13.21 18.54
N ARG A 63 -3.87 -12.26 19.44
CA ARG A 63 -3.50 -12.52 20.84
C ARG A 63 -4.25 -11.59 21.79
N SER A 64 -5.57 -11.52 21.67
CA SER A 64 -6.39 -11.10 22.79
C SER A 64 -6.69 -12.36 23.62
N HIS A 65 -5.92 -12.56 24.69
CA HIS A 65 -6.37 -13.37 25.82
C HIS A 65 -7.52 -12.61 26.48
N GLY A 66 -8.67 -13.26 26.61
CA GLY A 66 -9.88 -12.74 27.25
C GLY A 66 -11.06 -13.63 26.91
#